data_AF-A0A1H7ZAU5-F1
#
_entry.id   AF-A0A1H7ZAU5-F1
#
_cell.length_a   1.000
_cell.length_b   1.000
_cell.length_c   1.000
_cell.angle_alpha   90.00
_cell.angle_beta   90.00
_cell.angle_gamma   90.00
#
_symmetry.space_group_name_H-M   'P 1'
#
loop_
_entity.id
_entity.type
_entity.pdbx_description
1 polymer ?
#
loop_
_entity_poly.entity_id
_entity_poly.type
_entity_poly.pdbx_seq_one_letter_code
_entity_poly.pdbx_strand_id
1 'polypeptide(L)'
;MRLIHRIGGALGQIVLRLACAVMPLLGEAAVAAPLEIAAWGDSLTRGKGVTDESQSYPAVACRMIGDCVAFNLGWGGQDSTQIAARQGGVPLVIRVAGGEIPAQPVPVAVLDRSVDVLWMAGRSRGSLEGSLAGVAGILATDAAGRWSFTRAAPGAAVTVPDPVVFLPADAFARREAETWIWAGRNNIRDADQVMADIAAMVDALGHDRFLVGEILPSVEDRPGQVAARRAVNARLAAIYGPRFVPLVAALQQAGDGSAQDAADIARGDIPSSLRFDHLHLNAAGYAIVAQQFVATLAARR
;
A
#
# COMPACT_ATOMS: atom_id res chain seq x y z
N MET A 1 27.46 11.49 -76.20
CA MET A 1 27.44 10.27 -77.04
C MET A 1 28.30 9.22 -76.34
N ARG A 2 27.81 7.98 -76.19
CA ARG A 2 28.45 6.77 -75.58
C ARG A 2 29.92 6.56 -76.08
N LEU A 3 30.91 5.87 -75.48
CA LEU A 3 31.06 4.81 -74.45
C LEU A 3 32.60 4.54 -74.24
N ILE A 4 33.06 4.08 -73.03
CA ILE A 4 34.06 2.99 -72.75
C ILE A 4 35.56 3.17 -73.21
N HIS A 5 36.69 2.79 -72.54
CA HIS A 5 37.06 1.90 -71.41
C HIS A 5 38.54 2.09 -70.91
N ARG A 6 38.82 1.78 -69.62
CA ARG A 6 39.94 0.96 -68.98
C ARG A 6 41.45 1.31 -69.21
N ILE A 7 42.48 1.06 -68.35
CA ILE A 7 42.79 0.40 -67.04
C ILE A 7 44.20 0.90 -66.55
N GLY A 8 44.47 0.86 -65.23
CA GLY A 8 45.82 0.62 -64.61
C GLY A 8 46.37 1.82 -63.80
N GLY A 9 46.92 1.74 -62.59
CA GLY A 9 47.43 0.64 -61.75
C GLY A 9 47.66 1.11 -60.29
N ALA A 10 48.01 0.18 -59.40
CA ALA A 10 47.86 0.24 -57.95
C ALA A 10 49.05 0.83 -57.15
N LEU A 11 48.72 1.57 -56.08
CA LEU A 11 49.54 1.92 -54.90
C LEU A 11 49.47 0.76 -53.89
N GLY A 12 50.40 0.46 -52.98
CA GLY A 12 51.47 1.23 -52.37
C GLY A 12 51.47 0.95 -50.85
N GLN A 13 52.28 -0.03 -50.44
CA GLN A 13 52.91 -0.28 -49.13
C GLN A 13 52.10 -0.59 -47.84
N ILE A 14 52.53 -1.71 -47.25
CA ILE A 14 52.24 -2.33 -45.95
C ILE A 14 53.27 -1.82 -44.92
N VAL A 15 52.84 -1.54 -43.68
CA VAL A 15 53.43 -1.83 -42.33
C VAL A 15 52.54 -1.07 -41.32
N LEU A 16 51.88 -1.66 -40.31
CA LEU A 16 52.43 -1.90 -38.97
C LEU A 16 51.39 -2.58 -38.01
N ARG A 17 51.78 -3.76 -37.50
CA ARG A 17 51.55 -4.38 -36.17
C ARG A 17 50.14 -4.53 -35.55
N LEU A 18 49.77 -5.81 -35.41
CA LEU A 18 48.83 -6.39 -34.46
C LEU A 18 49.09 -5.94 -33.01
N ALA A 19 48.05 -5.44 -32.35
CA ALA A 19 47.73 -5.67 -30.94
C ALA A 19 46.26 -5.31 -30.70
N CYS A 20 45.34 -6.22 -31.07
CA CYS A 20 43.94 -6.11 -30.67
C CYS A 20 43.80 -6.84 -29.33
N ALA A 21 43.80 -6.06 -28.24
CA ALA A 21 43.52 -6.57 -26.91
C ALA A 21 42.09 -7.11 -26.87
N VAL A 22 41.95 -8.37 -26.44
CA VAL A 22 40.68 -8.94 -26.01
C VAL A 22 40.26 -8.18 -24.75
N MET A 23 39.33 -7.24 -24.91
CA MET A 23 38.63 -6.62 -23.78
C MET A 23 37.51 -7.58 -23.36
N PRO A 24 37.51 -8.11 -22.13
CA PRO A 24 36.36 -8.88 -21.68
C PRO A 24 35.18 -7.91 -21.52
N LEU A 25 34.06 -8.22 -22.15
CA LEU A 25 32.75 -7.70 -21.76
C LEU A 25 32.54 -8.11 -20.29
N LEU A 26 32.90 -7.24 -19.36
CA LEU A 26 32.34 -7.29 -18.02
C LEU A 26 30.89 -6.84 -18.17
N GLY A 27 29.98 -7.80 -18.28
CA GLY A 27 28.58 -7.53 -18.04
C GLY A 27 28.48 -7.02 -16.61
N GLU A 28 28.10 -5.76 -16.44
CA GLU A 28 27.61 -5.26 -15.16
C GLU A 28 26.45 -6.18 -14.76
N ALA A 29 26.65 -6.99 -13.72
CA ALA A 29 25.55 -7.68 -13.09
C ALA A 29 24.59 -6.58 -12.63
N ALA A 30 23.41 -6.50 -13.27
CA ALA A 30 22.37 -5.58 -12.83
C ALA A 30 22.11 -5.87 -11.35
N VAL A 31 22.42 -4.90 -10.49
CA VAL A 31 22.05 -4.98 -9.08
C VAL A 31 20.54 -5.07 -9.05
N ALA A 32 20.01 -6.16 -8.51
CA ALA A 32 18.57 -6.33 -8.38
C ALA A 32 18.01 -5.15 -7.58
N ALA A 33 16.91 -4.56 -8.04
CA ALA A 33 16.25 -3.51 -7.29
C ALA A 33 15.80 -4.06 -5.92
N PRO A 34 15.81 -3.23 -4.86
CA PRO A 34 15.35 -3.65 -3.54
C PRO A 34 13.90 -4.13 -3.60
N LEU A 35 13.53 -5.04 -2.70
CA LEU A 35 12.13 -5.43 -2.56
C LEU A 35 11.28 -4.24 -2.11
N GLU A 36 10.33 -3.84 -2.92
CA GLU A 36 9.32 -2.85 -2.50
C GLU A 36 8.14 -3.53 -1.81
N ILE A 37 7.78 -3.05 -0.62
CA ILE A 37 6.59 -3.45 0.14
C ILE A 37 5.63 -2.28 0.25
N ALA A 38 4.41 -2.45 -0.26
CA ALA A 38 3.31 -1.48 -0.12
C ALA A 38 2.32 -1.98 0.94
N ALA A 39 2.38 -1.39 2.14
CA ALA A 39 1.56 -1.79 3.27
C ALA A 39 0.32 -0.89 3.40
N TRP A 40 -0.85 -1.43 3.02
CA TRP A 40 -2.13 -0.73 3.04
C TRP A 40 -2.94 -1.11 4.27
N GLY A 41 -3.41 -0.11 5.02
CA GLY A 41 -4.27 -0.36 6.15
C GLY A 41 -4.69 0.88 6.92
N ASP A 42 -5.08 0.66 8.17
CA ASP A 42 -5.55 1.69 9.09
C ASP A 42 -4.46 2.17 10.07
N SER A 43 -4.85 2.51 11.31
CA SER A 43 -3.94 2.93 12.38
C SER A 43 -2.97 1.85 12.83
N LEU A 44 -3.34 0.57 12.71
CA LEU A 44 -2.43 -0.56 12.98
C LEU A 44 -1.31 -0.58 11.94
N THR A 45 -1.63 -0.34 10.67
CA THR A 45 -0.59 -0.26 9.63
C THR A 45 0.28 0.97 9.78
N ARG A 46 -0.33 2.10 10.11
CA ARG A 46 0.41 3.35 10.39
C ARG A 46 1.42 3.20 11.54
N GLY A 47 1.23 2.23 12.44
CA GLY A 47 2.06 2.08 13.63
C GLY A 47 1.60 2.97 14.78
N LYS A 48 0.29 3.22 14.94
CA LYS A 48 -0.20 3.90 16.16
C LYS A 48 0.28 3.12 17.39
N GLY A 49 0.87 3.81 18.36
CA GLY A 49 1.41 3.20 19.59
C GLY A 49 2.94 3.10 19.62
N VAL A 50 3.63 3.42 18.51
CA VAL A 50 5.07 3.66 18.50
C VAL A 50 5.42 5.15 18.51
N THR A 51 6.64 5.47 18.94
CA THR A 51 7.15 6.85 19.01
C THR A 51 7.80 7.30 17.71
N ASP A 52 8.26 6.35 16.88
CA ASP A 52 8.96 6.59 15.63
C ASP A 52 8.46 5.63 14.54
N GLU A 53 8.23 6.14 13.32
CA GLU A 53 7.70 5.34 12.22
C GLU A 53 8.60 4.16 11.82
N SER A 54 9.90 4.22 12.07
CA SER A 54 10.82 3.09 11.88
C SER A 54 10.48 1.87 12.74
N GLN A 55 9.65 2.03 13.77
CA GLN A 55 9.15 0.97 14.63
C GLN A 55 7.80 0.40 14.17
N SER A 56 7.19 0.94 13.10
CA SER A 56 6.01 0.34 12.47
C SER A 56 6.35 -1.03 11.85
N TYR A 57 5.36 -1.93 11.76
CA TYR A 57 5.63 -3.29 11.28
C TYR A 57 6.21 -3.35 9.85
N PRO A 58 5.83 -2.49 8.87
CA PRO A 58 6.44 -2.54 7.54
C PRO A 58 7.91 -2.12 7.58
N ALA A 59 8.24 -1.08 8.36
CA ALA A 59 9.62 -0.61 8.51
C ALA A 59 10.51 -1.62 9.25
N VAL A 60 10.00 -2.23 10.32
CA VAL A 60 10.70 -3.31 11.03
C VAL A 60 10.91 -4.50 10.10
N ALA A 61 9.90 -4.90 9.33
CA ALA A 61 10.01 -6.02 8.41
C ALA A 61 11.05 -5.79 7.32
N CYS A 62 11.10 -4.61 6.70
CA CYS A 62 12.15 -4.33 5.71
C CYS A 62 13.56 -4.40 6.30
N ARG A 63 13.76 -3.94 7.54
CA ARG A 63 15.06 -4.09 8.22
C ARG A 63 15.44 -5.56 8.43
N MET A 64 14.46 -6.43 8.70
CA MET A 64 14.70 -7.87 8.82
C MET A 64 15.02 -8.53 7.48
N ILE A 65 14.39 -8.06 6.39
CA ILE A 65 14.62 -8.57 5.03
C ILE A 65 15.97 -8.10 4.48
N GLY A 66 16.40 -6.88 4.82
CA GLY A 66 17.62 -6.27 4.30
C GLY A 66 17.32 -5.34 3.14
N ASP A 67 17.62 -5.78 1.91
CA ASP A 67 17.48 -4.99 0.67
C ASP A 67 15.99 -4.76 0.31
N CYS A 68 15.36 -3.85 1.05
CA CYS A 68 13.91 -3.65 1.10
C CYS A 68 13.55 -2.19 1.38
N VAL A 69 12.50 -1.70 0.71
CA VAL A 69 11.88 -0.39 0.94
C VAL A 69 10.41 -0.58 1.28
N ALA A 70 9.99 -0.05 2.43
CA ALA A 70 8.60 -0.11 2.88
C ALA A 70 7.90 1.23 2.62
N PHE A 71 6.76 1.17 1.94
CA PHE A 71 5.80 2.25 1.83
C PHE A 71 4.68 2.01 2.84
N ASN A 72 4.69 2.78 3.93
CA ASN A 72 3.64 2.72 4.94
C ASN A 72 2.43 3.55 4.50
N LEU A 73 1.42 2.88 3.98
CA LEU A 73 0.20 3.49 3.44
C LEU A 73 -0.96 3.33 4.45
N GLY A 74 -0.63 3.31 5.74
CA GLY A 74 -1.56 3.26 6.85
C GLY A 74 -2.22 4.60 7.17
N TRP A 75 -3.55 4.63 7.22
CA TRP A 75 -4.32 5.85 7.55
C TRP A 75 -5.27 5.62 8.73
N GLY A 76 -5.02 6.32 9.83
CA GLY A 76 -5.70 6.04 11.11
C GLY A 76 -7.22 6.23 11.08
N GLY A 77 -7.94 5.23 11.60
CA GLY A 77 -9.40 5.26 11.76
C GLY A 77 -10.20 5.05 10.47
N GLN A 78 -9.55 4.59 9.39
CA GLN A 78 -10.25 4.26 8.16
C GLN A 78 -10.82 2.83 8.17
N ASP A 79 -11.99 2.67 7.56
CA ASP A 79 -12.58 1.36 7.29
C ASP A 79 -11.96 0.67 6.06
N SER A 80 -12.38 -0.57 5.80
CA SER A 80 -11.89 -1.34 4.64
C SER A 80 -12.20 -0.66 3.31
N THR A 81 -13.37 -0.03 3.14
CA THR A 81 -13.79 0.62 1.89
C THR A 81 -12.88 1.81 1.56
N GLN A 82 -12.56 2.63 2.57
CA GLN A 82 -11.65 3.77 2.43
C GLN A 82 -10.23 3.32 2.09
N ILE A 83 -9.74 2.25 2.72
CA ILE A 83 -8.42 1.66 2.42
C ILE A 83 -8.40 1.11 0.99
N ALA A 84 -9.43 0.36 0.58
CA ALA A 84 -9.56 -0.18 -0.75
C ALA A 84 -9.66 0.91 -1.82
N ALA A 85 -10.34 2.01 -1.52
CA ALA A 85 -10.43 3.15 -2.43
C ALA A 85 -9.09 3.88 -2.62
N ARG A 86 -8.29 4.00 -1.55
CA ARG A 86 -6.91 4.54 -1.67
C ARG A 86 -5.97 3.62 -2.41
N GLN A 87 -6.13 2.30 -2.25
CA GLN A 87 -5.29 1.30 -2.92
C GLN A 87 -5.69 1.08 -4.39
N GLY A 88 -6.91 1.46 -4.77
CA GLY A 88 -7.43 1.33 -6.14
C GLY A 88 -8.33 0.12 -6.37
N GLY A 89 -8.55 -0.73 -5.37
CA GLY A 89 -9.51 -1.84 -5.41
C GLY A 89 -10.97 -1.39 -5.53
N VAL A 90 -11.33 -0.27 -4.89
CA VAL A 90 -12.66 0.35 -4.99
C VAL A 90 -12.55 1.68 -5.75
N PRO A 91 -13.31 1.90 -6.83
CA PRO A 91 -13.25 3.18 -7.55
C PRO A 91 -13.65 4.38 -6.67
N LEU A 92 -12.73 5.35 -6.51
CA LEU A 92 -13.02 6.65 -5.93
C LEU A 92 -13.66 7.55 -6.99
N VAL A 93 -14.98 7.53 -7.05
CA VAL A 93 -15.76 8.30 -8.01
C VAL A 93 -16.08 9.66 -7.42
N ILE A 94 -15.78 10.74 -8.16
CA ILE A 94 -16.04 12.12 -7.72
C ILE A 94 -16.72 12.94 -8.81
N ARG A 95 -17.43 13.99 -8.38
CA ARG A 95 -18.00 15.03 -9.24
C ARG A 95 -17.44 16.38 -8.84
N VAL A 96 -16.95 17.17 -9.79
CA VAL A 96 -16.40 18.52 -9.53
C VAL A 96 -17.35 19.62 -9.98
N ALA A 97 -17.28 20.76 -9.30
CA ALA A 97 -18.06 21.94 -9.65
C ALA A 97 -17.70 22.44 -11.05
N GLY A 98 -18.71 22.76 -11.85
CA GLY A 98 -18.54 23.28 -13.21
C GLY A 98 -18.10 22.24 -14.25
N GLY A 99 -17.85 20.98 -13.87
CA GLY A 99 -17.43 19.93 -14.82
C GLY A 99 -16.09 20.24 -15.50
N GLU A 100 -15.21 21.02 -14.87
CA GLU A 100 -13.94 21.46 -15.46
C GLU A 100 -12.85 21.59 -14.40
N ILE A 101 -11.61 21.29 -14.79
CA ILE A 101 -10.39 21.66 -14.08
C ILE A 101 -9.81 22.91 -14.76
N PRO A 102 -9.75 24.07 -14.08
CA PRO A 102 -9.25 25.32 -14.64
C PRO A 102 -7.79 25.24 -15.11
N ALA A 103 -7.41 26.16 -15.98
CA ALA A 103 -6.03 26.27 -16.50
C ALA A 103 -4.98 26.48 -15.39
N GLN A 104 -5.33 27.19 -14.32
CA GLN A 104 -4.42 27.51 -13.22
C GLN A 104 -4.57 26.55 -12.02
N PRO A 105 -3.55 26.44 -11.14
CA PRO A 105 -3.59 25.67 -9.89
C PRO A 105 -4.53 26.26 -8.82
N VAL A 106 -5.81 26.40 -9.16
CA VAL A 106 -6.84 26.91 -8.25
C VAL A 106 -7.74 25.76 -7.79
N PRO A 107 -8.19 25.75 -6.52
CA PRO A 107 -9.07 24.70 -6.02
C PRO A 107 -10.43 24.70 -6.72
N VAL A 108 -10.87 23.53 -7.19
CA VAL A 108 -12.23 23.26 -7.68
C VAL A 108 -12.96 22.45 -6.63
N ALA A 109 -14.16 22.87 -6.23
CA ALA A 109 -14.95 22.12 -5.26
C ALA A 109 -15.34 20.74 -5.80
N VAL A 110 -15.23 19.72 -4.95
CA VAL A 110 -15.79 18.40 -5.19
C VAL A 110 -17.20 18.40 -4.60
N LEU A 111 -18.19 18.21 -5.46
CA LEU A 111 -19.62 18.26 -5.12
C LEU A 111 -20.11 16.93 -4.53
N ASP A 112 -19.64 15.81 -5.09
CA ASP A 112 -19.98 14.45 -4.63
C ASP A 112 -18.76 13.53 -4.66
N ARG A 113 -18.78 12.53 -3.79
CA ARG A 113 -17.75 11.47 -3.68
C ARG A 113 -18.38 10.14 -3.28
N SER A 114 -17.92 9.04 -3.86
CA SER A 114 -18.39 7.69 -3.51
C SER A 114 -17.87 7.20 -2.16
N VAL A 115 -16.65 7.60 -1.78
CA VAL A 115 -15.97 7.18 -0.55
C VAL A 115 -15.24 8.36 0.08
N ASP A 116 -15.38 8.58 1.39
CA ASP A 116 -14.69 9.66 2.11
C ASP A 116 -13.28 9.22 2.54
N VAL A 117 -12.33 9.17 1.60
CA VAL A 117 -10.95 8.74 1.88
C VAL A 117 -10.08 9.78 2.62
N LEU A 118 -10.58 11.01 2.82
CA LEU A 118 -9.89 12.08 3.55
C LEU A 118 -10.44 12.22 4.98
N TRP A 119 -10.68 11.07 5.59
CA TRP A 119 -11.15 10.92 6.95
C TRP A 119 -10.05 10.30 7.81
N MET A 120 -9.79 10.91 8.96
CA MET A 120 -8.84 10.40 9.95
C MET A 120 -9.45 10.47 11.35
N ALA A 121 -9.62 9.30 11.98
CA ALA A 121 -10.01 9.17 13.39
C ALA A 121 -11.17 10.10 13.82
N GLY A 122 -12.26 10.11 13.07
CA GLY A 122 -13.45 10.90 13.41
C GLY A 122 -13.47 12.33 12.87
N ARG A 123 -12.52 12.72 12.02
CA ARG A 123 -12.38 14.09 11.50
C ARG A 123 -12.02 14.10 10.02
N SER A 124 -12.60 15.03 9.26
CA SER A 124 -12.16 15.32 7.90
C SER A 124 -10.80 16.02 7.94
N ARG A 125 -9.76 15.34 7.47
CA ARG A 125 -8.40 15.84 7.47
C ARG A 125 -7.56 15.07 6.46
N GLY A 126 -6.70 15.80 5.76
CA GLY A 126 -5.64 15.24 4.94
C GLY A 126 -5.80 15.61 3.47
N SER A 127 -4.90 15.05 2.68
CA SER A 127 -4.87 15.21 1.24
C SER A 127 -4.44 13.90 0.59
N LEU A 128 -4.80 13.74 -0.67
CA LEU A 128 -4.44 12.59 -1.47
C LEU A 128 -3.99 13.08 -2.84
N GLU A 129 -2.73 12.79 -3.17
CA GLU A 129 -2.20 13.04 -4.51
C GLU A 129 -2.75 12.02 -5.50
N GLY A 130 -2.90 12.43 -6.76
CA GLY A 130 -3.40 11.54 -7.80
C GLY A 130 -3.73 12.27 -9.08
N SER A 131 -4.59 11.68 -9.90
CA SER A 131 -5.05 12.29 -11.13
C SER A 131 -6.57 12.24 -11.28
N LEU A 132 -7.11 13.29 -11.90
CA LEU A 132 -8.52 13.43 -12.25
C LEU A 132 -8.64 13.78 -13.73
N ALA A 133 -9.36 12.97 -14.51
CA ALA A 133 -9.46 13.13 -15.97
C ALA A 133 -8.08 13.30 -16.66
N GLY A 134 -7.07 12.57 -16.18
CA GLY A 134 -5.69 12.63 -16.68
C GLY A 134 -4.86 13.82 -16.19
N VAL A 135 -5.42 14.71 -15.36
CA VAL A 135 -4.70 15.86 -14.79
C VAL A 135 -4.17 15.48 -13.41
N ALA A 136 -2.86 15.53 -13.23
CA ALA A 136 -2.23 15.35 -11.91
C ALA A 136 -2.60 16.50 -10.96
N GLY A 137 -2.86 16.17 -9.69
CA GLY A 137 -3.23 17.13 -8.67
C GLY A 137 -3.47 16.49 -7.31
N ILE A 138 -4.10 17.27 -6.44
CA ILE A 138 -4.30 16.91 -5.04
C ILE A 138 -5.77 17.07 -4.70
N LEU A 139 -6.37 16.00 -4.17
CA LEU A 139 -7.60 16.10 -3.39
C LEU A 139 -7.27 16.53 -1.97
N ALA A 140 -7.97 17.53 -1.45
CA ALA A 140 -7.82 17.97 -0.07
C ALA A 140 -9.19 18.19 0.57
N THR A 141 -9.26 18.04 1.89
CA THR A 141 -10.45 18.39 2.67
C THR A 141 -10.13 19.51 3.64
N ASP A 142 -11.08 20.43 3.82
CA ASP A 142 -11.08 21.29 5.00
C ASP A 142 -11.65 20.58 6.23
N ALA A 143 -11.62 21.27 7.38
CA ALA A 143 -12.11 20.76 8.66
C ALA A 143 -13.63 20.55 8.71
N ALA A 144 -14.38 21.09 7.74
CA ALA A 144 -15.82 20.89 7.60
C ALA A 144 -16.17 19.75 6.64
N GLY A 145 -15.17 19.05 6.09
CA GLY A 145 -15.39 17.93 5.17
C GLY A 145 -15.64 18.34 3.71
N ARG A 146 -15.47 19.63 3.38
CA ARG A 146 -15.59 20.07 1.98
C ARG A 146 -14.30 19.74 1.24
N TRP A 147 -14.45 19.01 0.15
CA TRP A 147 -13.31 18.60 -0.67
C TRP A 147 -13.08 19.58 -1.82
N SER A 148 -11.81 19.70 -2.20
CA SER A 148 -11.42 20.34 -3.45
C SER A 148 -10.35 19.54 -4.16
N PHE A 149 -10.32 19.66 -5.48
CA PHE A 149 -9.23 19.20 -6.33
C PHE A 149 -8.44 20.41 -6.82
N THR A 150 -7.12 20.38 -6.68
CA THR A 150 -6.22 21.40 -7.23
C THR A 150 -5.20 20.72 -8.13
N ARG A 151 -5.11 21.13 -9.40
CA ARG A 151 -4.09 20.60 -10.32
C ARG A 151 -2.69 20.98 -9.87
N ALA A 152 -1.71 20.12 -10.12
CA ALA A 152 -0.33 20.31 -9.66
C ALA A 152 0.43 21.42 -10.41
N ALA A 153 0.13 21.60 -11.71
CA ALA A 153 0.79 22.59 -12.56
C ALA A 153 -0.20 23.29 -13.50
N PRO A 154 0.08 24.54 -13.92
CA PRO A 154 -0.72 25.22 -14.95
C PRO A 154 -0.76 24.45 -16.27
N GLY A 155 -1.86 24.59 -17.01
CA GLY A 155 -2.03 23.97 -18.33
C GLY A 155 -3.31 24.45 -19.01
N ALA A 156 -3.74 23.75 -20.07
CA ALA A 156 -5.06 23.98 -20.65
C ALA A 156 -6.16 23.59 -19.64
N ALA A 157 -7.29 24.29 -19.67
CA ALA A 157 -8.49 23.85 -18.94
C ALA A 157 -8.93 22.47 -19.46
N VAL A 158 -9.42 21.62 -18.57
CA VAL A 158 -9.80 20.23 -18.90
C VAL A 158 -11.23 19.97 -18.48
N THR A 159 -12.08 19.63 -19.45
CA THR A 159 -13.44 19.14 -19.18
C THR A 159 -13.36 17.81 -18.44
N VAL A 160 -14.13 17.70 -17.36
CA VAL A 160 -14.19 16.51 -16.51
C VAL A 160 -15.48 15.76 -16.80
N PRO A 161 -15.41 14.47 -17.19
CA PRO A 161 -16.60 13.63 -17.31
C PRO A 161 -17.38 13.53 -16.00
N ASP A 162 -18.71 13.41 -16.07
CA ASP A 162 -19.56 13.22 -14.90
C ASP A 162 -20.31 11.88 -15.00
N PRO A 163 -20.03 10.89 -14.13
CA PRO A 163 -19.00 10.91 -13.08
C PRO A 163 -17.59 10.57 -13.59
N VAL A 164 -16.55 10.87 -12.79
CA VAL A 164 -15.14 10.52 -13.08
C VAL A 164 -14.48 9.79 -11.91
N VAL A 165 -13.58 8.86 -12.22
CA VAL A 165 -12.74 8.18 -11.22
C VAL A 165 -11.50 9.04 -10.96
N PHE A 166 -11.26 9.36 -9.69
CA PHE A 166 -9.96 9.84 -9.23
C PHE A 166 -9.01 8.65 -9.06
N LEU A 167 -7.80 8.78 -9.57
CA LEU A 167 -6.76 7.75 -9.48
C LEU A 167 -5.71 8.16 -8.44
N PRO A 168 -5.69 7.57 -7.22
CA PRO A 168 -4.66 7.86 -6.22
C PRO A 168 -3.25 7.57 -6.75
N ALA A 169 -2.30 8.46 -6.48
CA ALA A 169 -0.94 8.34 -6.99
C ALA A 169 -0.23 7.08 -6.49
N ASP A 170 -0.31 6.79 -5.18
CA ASP A 170 0.32 5.60 -4.59
C ASP A 170 -0.28 4.29 -5.08
N ALA A 171 -1.58 4.25 -5.39
CA ALA A 171 -2.22 3.08 -5.98
C ALA A 171 -1.54 2.66 -7.29
N PHE A 172 -1.21 3.64 -8.14
CA PHE A 172 -0.54 3.39 -9.41
C PHE A 172 0.97 3.16 -9.22
N ALA A 173 1.64 4.01 -8.45
CA ALA A 173 3.09 3.96 -8.25
C ALA A 173 3.58 2.68 -7.54
N ARG A 174 2.69 2.02 -6.78
CA ARG A 174 3.01 0.82 -6.00
C ARG A 174 2.31 -0.44 -6.50
N ARG A 175 1.67 -0.39 -7.68
CA ARG A 175 0.87 -1.50 -8.21
C ARG A 175 1.67 -2.80 -8.40
N GLU A 176 2.97 -2.71 -8.67
CA GLU A 176 3.85 -3.86 -8.90
C GLU A 176 4.64 -4.31 -7.64
N ALA A 177 4.46 -3.61 -6.51
CA ALA A 177 5.14 -3.92 -5.26
C ALA A 177 4.56 -5.18 -4.58
N GLU A 178 5.32 -5.77 -3.65
CA GLU A 178 4.75 -6.75 -2.73
C GLU A 178 3.70 -6.05 -1.86
N THR A 179 2.42 -6.43 -1.98
CA THR A 179 1.32 -5.70 -1.36
C THR A 179 0.89 -6.37 -0.06
N TRP A 180 0.93 -5.64 1.05
CA TRP A 180 0.42 -6.13 2.34
C TRP A 180 -0.87 -5.42 2.69
N ILE A 181 -1.94 -6.19 2.90
CA ILE A 181 -3.28 -5.68 3.16
C ILE A 181 -3.64 -6.00 4.62
N TRP A 182 -3.87 -4.96 5.42
CA TRP A 182 -4.34 -5.10 6.79
C TRP A 182 -5.48 -4.13 7.07
N ALA A 183 -6.70 -4.59 6.74
CA ALA A 183 -7.92 -3.78 6.70
C ALA A 183 -9.08 -4.50 7.40
N GLY A 184 -10.12 -3.73 7.77
CA GLY A 184 -11.39 -4.25 8.29
C GLY A 184 -11.59 -4.12 9.81
N ARG A 185 -10.60 -3.63 10.57
CA ARG A 185 -10.77 -3.46 12.03
C ARG A 185 -11.85 -2.43 12.35
N ASN A 186 -11.85 -1.28 11.67
CA ASN A 186 -12.77 -0.18 12.00
C ASN A 186 -14.24 -0.43 11.61
N ASN A 187 -14.53 -1.42 10.76
CA ASN A 187 -15.88 -1.77 10.32
C ASN A 187 -16.17 -3.28 10.42
N ILE A 188 -15.61 -3.98 11.41
CA ILE A 188 -15.76 -5.45 11.54
C ILE A 188 -17.21 -5.93 11.70
N ARG A 189 -18.13 -5.03 12.06
CA ARG A 189 -19.57 -5.33 12.12
C ARG A 189 -20.16 -5.55 10.73
N ASP A 190 -19.54 -4.97 9.70
CA ASP A 190 -19.92 -5.07 8.30
C ASP A 190 -19.05 -6.13 7.60
N ALA A 191 -19.09 -7.36 8.15
CA ALA A 191 -18.20 -8.46 7.77
C ALA A 191 -18.18 -8.74 6.27
N ASP A 192 -19.33 -8.70 5.59
CA ASP A 192 -19.40 -8.95 4.16
C ASP A 192 -18.78 -7.81 3.34
N GLN A 193 -18.90 -6.57 3.79
CA GLN A 193 -18.21 -5.43 3.16
C GLN A 193 -16.70 -5.57 3.32
N VAL A 194 -16.21 -5.93 4.51
CA VAL A 194 -14.78 -6.19 4.74
C VAL A 194 -14.23 -7.25 3.79
N MET A 195 -14.97 -8.35 3.61
CA MET A 195 -14.58 -9.42 2.69
C MET A 195 -14.57 -8.94 1.23
N ALA A 196 -15.60 -8.18 0.82
CA ALA A 196 -15.70 -7.63 -0.53
C ALA A 196 -14.58 -6.64 -0.84
N ASP A 197 -14.26 -5.73 0.09
CA ASP A 197 -13.21 -4.74 -0.08
C ASP A 197 -11.82 -5.38 -0.20
N ILE A 198 -11.50 -6.34 0.68
CA ILE A 198 -10.21 -7.05 0.62
C ILE A 198 -10.11 -7.84 -0.70
N ALA A 199 -11.20 -8.47 -1.14
CA ALA A 199 -11.20 -9.16 -2.44
C ALA A 199 -10.98 -8.19 -3.61
N ALA A 200 -11.62 -7.01 -3.59
CA ALA A 200 -11.43 -5.97 -4.60
C ALA A 200 -10.00 -5.42 -4.61
N MET A 201 -9.39 -5.24 -3.44
CA MET A 201 -7.98 -4.85 -3.33
C MET A 201 -7.05 -5.87 -3.97
N VAL A 202 -7.29 -7.16 -3.74
CA VAL A 202 -6.51 -8.26 -4.32
C VAL A 202 -6.70 -8.32 -5.84
N ASP A 203 -7.94 -8.24 -6.32
CA ASP A 203 -8.27 -8.30 -7.76
C ASP A 203 -7.58 -7.18 -8.55
N ALA A 204 -7.53 -5.96 -7.99
CA ALA A 204 -6.92 -4.81 -8.64
C ALA A 204 -5.40 -4.93 -8.88
N LEU A 205 -4.70 -5.78 -8.13
CA LEU A 205 -3.25 -5.98 -8.25
C LEU A 205 -2.86 -6.58 -9.60
N GLY A 206 -3.66 -7.51 -10.12
CA GLY A 206 -3.30 -8.27 -11.33
C GLY A 206 -2.11 -9.22 -11.15
N HIS A 207 -1.71 -9.51 -9.90
CA HIS A 207 -0.61 -10.42 -9.57
C HIS A 207 -0.82 -11.08 -8.20
N ASP A 208 -0.07 -12.16 -7.93
CA ASP A 208 -0.18 -12.96 -6.69
C ASP A 208 0.76 -12.53 -5.54
N ARG A 209 1.52 -11.44 -5.73
CA ARG A 209 2.46 -10.88 -4.75
C ARG A 209 1.76 -10.04 -3.68
N PHE A 210 0.97 -10.71 -2.84
CA PHE A 210 0.32 -10.06 -1.72
C PHE A 210 0.19 -10.94 -0.48
N LEU A 211 0.03 -10.29 0.66
CA LEU A 211 -0.31 -10.90 1.95
C LEU A 211 -1.52 -10.19 2.57
N VAL A 212 -2.34 -10.93 3.30
CA VAL A 212 -3.52 -10.43 4.02
C VAL A 212 -3.34 -10.70 5.52
N GLY A 213 -3.27 -9.63 6.31
CA GLY A 213 -3.11 -9.68 7.76
C GLY A 213 -4.37 -10.11 8.50
N GLU A 214 -4.22 -10.98 9.50
CA GLU A 214 -5.31 -11.31 10.42
C GLU A 214 -5.82 -10.05 11.17
N ILE A 215 -7.15 -9.88 11.24
CA ILE A 215 -7.74 -8.76 11.98
C ILE A 215 -7.64 -9.02 13.50
N LEU A 216 -6.98 -8.11 14.21
CA LEU A 216 -6.72 -8.23 15.66
C LEU A 216 -7.99 -8.01 16.50
N PRO A 217 -8.07 -8.62 17.70
CA PRO A 217 -9.07 -8.26 18.70
C PRO A 217 -8.78 -6.88 19.31
N SER A 218 -9.83 -6.24 19.81
CA SER A 218 -9.75 -5.16 20.81
C SER A 218 -10.32 -5.66 22.14
N VAL A 219 -9.76 -5.23 23.27
CA VAL A 219 -10.34 -5.54 24.60
C VAL A 219 -11.73 -4.91 24.80
N GLU A 220 -12.09 -3.94 23.96
CA GLU A 220 -13.42 -3.31 23.94
C GLU A 220 -14.39 -4.02 22.97
N ASP A 221 -14.00 -5.13 22.34
CA ASP A 221 -14.87 -5.87 21.43
C ASP A 221 -16.06 -6.48 22.18
N ARG A 222 -17.26 -5.98 21.89
CA ARG A 222 -18.52 -6.63 22.27
C ARG A 222 -18.65 -8.04 21.64
N PRO A 223 -19.42 -8.97 22.24
CA PRO A 223 -19.55 -10.35 21.76
C PRO A 223 -19.86 -10.49 20.27
N GLY A 224 -20.74 -9.64 19.72
CA GLY A 224 -21.04 -9.63 18.28
C GLY A 224 -19.83 -9.29 17.39
N GLN A 225 -18.95 -8.40 17.84
CA GLN A 225 -17.71 -8.08 17.12
C GLN A 225 -16.70 -9.21 17.22
N VAL A 226 -16.60 -9.88 18.37
CA VAL A 226 -15.74 -11.05 18.54
C VAL A 226 -16.16 -12.17 17.57
N ALA A 227 -17.46 -12.44 17.48
CA ALA A 227 -18.00 -13.44 16.56
C ALA A 227 -17.75 -13.05 15.09
N ALA A 228 -18.04 -11.81 14.70
CA ALA A 228 -17.82 -11.32 13.35
C ALA A 228 -16.33 -11.39 12.96
N ARG A 229 -15.42 -10.94 13.83
CA ARG A 229 -13.97 -11.00 13.61
C ARG A 229 -13.48 -12.43 13.40
N ARG A 230 -13.89 -13.37 14.25
CA ARG A 230 -13.50 -14.78 14.11
C ARG A 230 -14.00 -15.36 12.78
N ALA A 231 -15.23 -15.06 12.39
CA ALA A 231 -15.80 -15.52 11.12
C ALA A 231 -15.06 -14.92 9.91
N VAL A 232 -14.76 -13.61 9.93
CA VAL A 232 -13.99 -12.94 8.88
C VAL A 232 -12.58 -13.53 8.79
N ASN A 233 -11.85 -13.63 9.89
CA ASN A 233 -10.49 -14.20 9.89
C ASN A 233 -10.47 -15.65 9.37
N ALA A 234 -11.47 -16.48 9.75
CA ALA A 234 -11.58 -17.84 9.23
C ALA A 234 -11.82 -17.86 7.71
N ARG A 235 -12.67 -16.97 7.19
CA ARG A 235 -12.90 -16.83 5.74
C ARG A 235 -11.65 -16.33 5.01
N LEU A 236 -10.96 -15.32 5.54
CA LEU A 236 -9.71 -14.79 4.97
C LEU A 236 -8.63 -15.87 4.93
N ALA A 237 -8.46 -16.64 6.01
CA ALA A 237 -7.52 -17.76 6.05
C ALA A 237 -7.86 -18.84 5.01
N ALA A 238 -9.13 -19.21 4.87
CA ALA A 238 -9.57 -20.20 3.90
C ALA A 238 -9.36 -19.76 2.44
N ILE A 239 -9.60 -18.48 2.14
CA ILE A 239 -9.48 -17.92 0.78
C ILE A 239 -8.02 -17.69 0.40
N TYR A 240 -7.22 -17.10 1.30
CA TYR A 240 -5.87 -16.64 0.97
C TYR A 240 -4.78 -17.65 1.34
N GLY A 241 -5.08 -18.65 2.16
CA GLY A 241 -4.19 -19.79 2.43
C GLY A 241 -2.77 -19.34 2.79
N PRO A 242 -1.72 -19.72 2.02
CA PRO A 242 -0.33 -19.30 2.26
C PRO A 242 -0.08 -17.78 2.23
N ARG A 243 -1.04 -16.98 1.74
CA ARG A 243 -0.99 -15.51 1.75
C ARG A 243 -1.69 -14.89 2.96
N PHE A 244 -2.35 -15.67 3.80
CA PHE A 244 -2.91 -15.18 5.05
C PHE A 244 -1.83 -15.17 6.15
N VAL A 245 -1.73 -14.06 6.87
CA VAL A 245 -0.73 -13.86 7.93
C VAL A 245 -1.41 -14.02 9.29
N PRO A 246 -1.25 -15.16 10.00
CA PRO A 246 -1.87 -15.39 11.30
C PRO A 246 -1.12 -14.60 12.39
N LEU A 247 -1.75 -13.59 12.98
CA LEU A 247 -1.09 -12.66 13.91
C LEU A 247 -1.43 -12.92 15.37
N VAL A 248 -2.68 -13.30 15.66
CA VAL A 248 -3.18 -13.35 17.04
C VAL A 248 -2.43 -14.40 17.86
N ALA A 249 -2.23 -15.60 17.31
CA ALA A 249 -1.52 -16.67 17.99
C ALA A 249 -0.05 -16.30 18.25
N ALA A 250 0.64 -15.69 17.28
CA ALA A 250 2.03 -15.26 17.41
C ALA A 250 2.19 -14.19 18.50
N LEU A 251 1.29 -13.20 18.52
CA LEU A 251 1.27 -12.16 19.55
C LEU A 251 0.97 -12.73 20.95
N GLN A 252 0.02 -13.66 21.07
CA GLN A 252 -0.30 -14.30 22.35
C GLN A 252 0.87 -15.14 22.90
N GLN A 253 1.62 -15.82 22.04
CA GLN A 253 2.80 -16.57 22.44
C GLN A 253 3.97 -15.70 22.89
N ALA A 254 4.01 -14.42 22.46
CA ALA A 254 5.08 -13.48 22.76
C ALA A 254 4.86 -12.63 24.02
N GLY A 255 3.82 -12.92 24.81
CA GLY A 255 3.59 -12.25 26.10
C GLY A 255 4.76 -12.46 27.09
N ASP A 256 4.86 -11.58 28.08
CA ASP A 256 5.97 -11.57 29.05
C ASP A 256 5.81 -12.60 30.20
N GLY A 257 4.72 -13.38 30.17
CA GLY A 257 4.40 -14.40 31.17
C GLY A 257 3.81 -13.83 32.47
N SER A 258 3.54 -12.53 32.55
CA SER A 258 2.86 -11.93 33.70
C SER A 258 1.44 -12.46 33.89
N ALA A 259 0.92 -12.33 35.11
CA ALA A 259 -0.46 -12.71 35.41
C ALA A 259 -1.48 -11.91 34.57
N GLN A 260 -1.14 -10.66 34.21
CA GLN A 260 -1.98 -9.83 33.35
C GLN A 260 -2.03 -10.39 31.92
N ASP A 261 -0.88 -10.71 31.33
CA ASP A 261 -0.81 -11.32 30.00
C ASP A 261 -1.53 -12.67 29.97
N ALA A 262 -1.37 -13.51 31.00
CA ALA A 262 -2.11 -14.75 31.12
C ALA A 262 -3.64 -14.53 31.13
N ALA A 263 -4.11 -13.48 31.82
CA ALA A 263 -5.53 -13.12 31.85
C ALA A 263 -6.04 -12.58 30.50
N ASP A 264 -5.23 -11.78 29.80
CA ASP A 264 -5.52 -11.31 28.44
C ASP A 264 -5.64 -12.47 27.45
N ILE A 265 -4.68 -13.39 27.46
CA ILE A 265 -4.67 -14.58 26.60
C ILE A 265 -5.88 -15.46 26.89
N ALA A 266 -6.26 -15.65 28.16
CA ALA A 266 -7.44 -16.42 28.54
C ALA A 266 -8.75 -15.82 27.99
N ARG A 267 -8.81 -14.50 27.76
CA ARG A 267 -9.93 -13.83 27.10
C ARG A 267 -9.85 -13.86 25.57
N GLY A 268 -8.73 -14.31 25.01
CA GLY A 268 -8.45 -14.29 23.58
C GLY A 268 -7.99 -12.92 23.08
N ASP A 269 -7.48 -12.07 23.98
CA ASP A 269 -6.93 -10.76 23.65
C ASP A 269 -5.42 -10.86 23.36
N ILE A 270 -4.86 -9.80 22.77
CA ILE A 270 -3.40 -9.62 22.67
C ILE A 270 -2.82 -9.32 24.06
N PRO A 271 -1.64 -9.82 24.47
CA PRO A 271 -1.09 -9.53 25.80
C PRO A 271 -0.89 -8.02 26.06
N SER A 272 -1.16 -7.56 27.30
CA SER A 272 -0.98 -6.14 27.67
C SER A 272 0.46 -5.67 27.52
N SER A 273 1.45 -6.54 27.76
CA SER A 273 2.87 -6.24 27.55
C SER A 273 3.23 -5.87 26.10
N LEU A 274 2.38 -6.23 25.13
CA LEU A 274 2.56 -5.95 23.70
C LEU A 274 1.61 -4.86 23.17
N ARG A 275 0.73 -4.33 24.01
CA ARG A 275 -0.23 -3.28 23.66
C ARG A 275 0.22 -1.91 24.14
N PHE A 276 -0.24 -0.90 23.42
CA PHE A 276 -0.16 0.52 23.79
C PHE A 276 -1.47 0.99 24.42
N ASP A 277 -2.61 0.55 23.88
CA ASP A 277 -3.95 0.84 24.39
C ASP A 277 -4.87 -0.40 24.25
N HIS A 278 -6.19 -0.20 24.18
CA HIS A 278 -7.16 -1.30 24.06
C HIS A 278 -7.06 -2.10 22.74
N LEU A 279 -6.38 -1.57 21.72
CA LEU A 279 -6.28 -2.16 20.37
C LEU A 279 -4.86 -2.10 19.81
N HIS A 280 -4.24 -0.92 19.88
CA HIS A 280 -2.98 -0.66 19.20
C HIS A 280 -1.82 -1.32 19.92
N LEU A 281 -0.83 -1.76 19.15
CA LEU A 281 0.37 -2.41 19.65
C LEU A 281 1.41 -1.37 20.07
N ASN A 282 2.29 -1.75 20.99
CA ASN A 282 3.53 -1.02 21.23
C ASN A 282 4.64 -1.51 20.27
N ALA A 283 5.85 -0.98 20.42
CA ALA A 283 6.98 -1.35 19.55
C ALA A 283 7.31 -2.84 19.57
N ALA A 284 7.18 -3.52 20.72
CA ALA A 284 7.41 -4.96 20.81
C ALA A 284 6.32 -5.75 20.06
N GLY A 285 5.05 -5.36 20.21
CA GLY A 285 3.95 -5.97 19.47
C GLY A 285 4.10 -5.82 17.95
N TYR A 286 4.45 -4.62 17.46
CA TYR A 286 4.69 -4.43 16.02
C TYR A 286 5.91 -5.20 15.50
N ALA A 287 6.93 -5.45 16.34
CA ALA A 287 8.05 -6.30 15.96
C ALA A 287 7.60 -7.76 15.73
N ILE A 288 6.67 -8.28 16.53
CA ILE A 288 6.08 -9.61 16.30
C ILE A 288 5.23 -9.65 15.02
N VAL A 289 4.44 -8.61 14.76
CA VAL A 289 3.69 -8.49 13.49
C VAL A 289 4.65 -8.51 12.30
N ALA A 290 5.73 -7.72 12.35
CA ALA A 290 6.75 -7.70 11.31
C ALA A 290 7.37 -9.08 11.07
N GLN A 291 7.76 -9.79 12.15
CA GLN A 291 8.29 -11.15 12.06
C GLN A 291 7.33 -12.09 11.34
N GLN A 292 6.04 -12.01 11.64
CA GLN A 292 5.05 -12.90 11.08
C GLN A 292 4.76 -12.62 9.59
N PHE A 293 4.73 -11.35 9.19
CA PHE A 293 4.65 -10.99 7.77
C PHE A 293 5.90 -11.47 7.00
N VAL A 294 7.10 -11.29 7.55
CA VAL A 294 8.36 -11.77 6.95
C VAL A 294 8.37 -13.30 6.84
N ALA A 295 7.98 -14.01 7.90
CA ALA A 295 7.91 -15.46 7.90
C ALA A 295 6.91 -15.99 6.86
N THR A 296 5.73 -15.36 6.76
CA THR A 296 4.71 -15.74 5.77
C THR A 296 5.18 -15.44 4.35
N LEU A 297 5.83 -14.30 4.12
CA LEU A 297 6.43 -13.95 2.82
C LEU A 297 7.49 -14.99 2.40
N ALA A 298 8.34 -15.42 3.32
CA ALA A 298 9.37 -16.42 3.07
C ALA A 298 8.77 -17.80 2.78
N ALA A 299 7.70 -18.20 3.49
CA ALA A 299 7.03 -19.49 3.32
C ALA A 299 6.18 -19.59 2.04
N ARG A 300 5.83 -18.47 1.40
CA ARG A 300 5.09 -18.43 0.13
C ARG A 300 5.98 -18.71 -1.09
N ARG A 301 7.30 -18.54 -0.95
CA ARG A 301 8.28 -18.74 -2.04
C ARG A 301 8.61 -20.21 -2.20
#